data_AF-A0ABD5LXR4-F1
#
_entry.id   AF-A0ABD5LXR4-F1
#
_cell.length_a   1.000
_cell.length_b   1.000
_cell.length_c   1.000
_cell.angle_alpha   90.00
_cell.angle_beta   90.00
_cell.angle_gamma   90.00
#
_symmetry.space_group_name_H-M   'P 1'
#
loop_
_entity.id
_entity.type
_entity.pdbx_description
1 polymer ?
#
loop_
_entity_poly.entity_id
_entity_poly.type
_entity_poly.pdbx_seq_one_letter_code
_entity_poly.pdbx_strand_id
1 'polypeptide(L)'
;MSHYFLDKARKKFTAVGEMRYQLFDINAPIQFSHHPDNGYDLIIASNVLHDASHIGHALKRIRSLLKPQGYLLFIEATECQSAMQMATVGFIEGLSAYQDKRILTNKAMLDSESWHDILINTGFETIGQWPQTDSSSLRQTLFLASPTRGGKPYLGKLRDYLSHSLDQNIDSFELFQCENIEATLNGIATSSAQELNEQIQPVAIPDVPTNMINEIIALWSELLGREVNSTNDFFRSGGDSLIATKMISQLHQRGYPATLQQIFTYPCLADFCAHLEQEKQSQREYSSLIPLSAVSAPKPYHYFMVHASDGDPGVYLPLAESLNNTVWGLTVTDASKLTDLDTLLSLHLSSIKTAQQTGPYILIGWSYGAFIASYLAEQLSQQNHSVLLVLIDPVYRHDFIKFCHDDSDSSSDENKQLACTKRLMSFLPESDLPLSDDIACLWLEATNHPTEWTSPEKEWYQRLPPHTQHHYFSGEHWSILQDRATSTHLAEIIDQWVQQKLSNNGYPSEGGN
;
A
#
# COMPACT_ATOMS: atom_id res chain seq x y z
N MET A 1 9.60 -11.35 12.77
CA MET A 1 9.19 -12.78 12.82
C MET A 1 8.03 -12.91 13.80
N SER A 2 6.92 -13.57 13.46
CA SER A 2 5.71 -13.54 14.31
C SER A 2 5.33 -14.85 14.98
N HIS A 3 4.92 -14.74 16.25
CA HIS A 3 4.36 -15.83 17.05
C HIS A 3 2.94 -16.27 16.64
N TYR A 4 2.21 -15.54 15.79
CA TYR A 4 0.81 -15.87 15.49
C TYR A 4 0.60 -17.28 14.91
N PHE A 5 1.39 -17.66 13.90
CA PHE A 5 1.30 -19.00 13.31
C PHE A 5 1.79 -20.07 14.30
N LEU A 6 2.75 -19.72 15.15
CA LEU A 6 3.25 -20.57 16.22
C LEU A 6 2.15 -20.90 17.24
N ASP A 7 1.42 -19.89 17.70
CA ASP A 7 0.36 -20.06 18.69
C ASP A 7 -0.88 -20.73 18.09
N LYS A 8 -1.17 -20.46 16.82
CA LYS A 8 -2.21 -21.19 16.08
C LYS A 8 -1.84 -22.67 15.91
N ALA A 9 -0.57 -22.97 15.63
CA ALA A 9 -0.07 -24.34 15.54
C ALA A 9 -0.15 -25.04 16.90
N ARG A 10 0.30 -24.39 17.99
CA ARG A 10 0.16 -24.90 19.36
C ARG A 10 -1.27 -25.29 19.70
N LYS A 11 -2.24 -24.40 19.41
CA LYS A 11 -3.67 -24.66 19.63
C LYS A 11 -4.20 -25.80 18.76
N LYS A 12 -3.84 -25.84 17.47
CA LYS A 12 -4.35 -26.82 16.51
C LYS A 12 -3.79 -28.23 16.76
N PHE A 13 -2.53 -28.33 17.16
CA PHE A 13 -1.81 -29.61 17.30
C PHE A 13 -1.60 -30.00 18.76
N THR A 14 -2.40 -29.46 19.68
CA THR A 14 -2.37 -29.77 21.13
C THR A 14 -2.44 -31.28 21.43
N ALA A 15 -3.11 -32.07 20.58
CA ALA A 15 -3.28 -33.52 20.76
C ALA A 15 -2.15 -34.38 20.14
N VAL A 16 -1.17 -33.77 19.46
CA VAL A 16 -0.12 -34.48 18.72
C VAL A 16 1.17 -34.52 19.54
N GLY A 17 1.35 -35.55 20.36
CA GLY A 17 2.64 -35.98 20.97
C GLY A 17 3.56 -34.87 21.52
N GLU A 18 4.87 -35.15 21.56
CA GLU A 18 5.91 -34.19 21.94
C GLU A 18 6.29 -33.28 20.75
N MET A 19 5.53 -32.21 20.53
CA MET A 19 5.85 -31.19 19.52
C MET A 19 6.42 -29.92 20.19
N ARG A 20 7.63 -29.50 19.77
CA ARG A 20 8.25 -28.24 20.21
C ARG A 20 7.99 -27.16 19.18
N TYR A 21 7.58 -25.98 19.66
CA TYR A 21 7.25 -24.84 18.80
C TYR A 21 8.18 -23.68 19.14
N GLN A 22 8.99 -23.30 18.17
CA GLN A 22 9.93 -22.19 18.30
C GLN A 22 9.94 -21.35 17.02
N LEU A 23 10.22 -20.06 17.16
CA LEU A 23 10.50 -19.19 16.02
C LEU A 23 11.89 -19.46 15.47
N PHE A 24 12.00 -19.49 14.15
CA PHE A 24 13.27 -19.65 13.45
C PHE A 24 13.42 -18.57 12.39
N ASP A 25 14.38 -17.66 12.60
CA ASP A 25 14.68 -16.61 11.63
C ASP A 25 15.69 -17.15 10.61
N ILE A 26 15.29 -17.26 9.35
CA ILE A 26 16.20 -17.67 8.27
C ILE A 26 17.29 -16.62 8.01
N ASN A 27 17.06 -15.36 8.41
CA ASN A 27 17.94 -14.22 8.16
C ASN A 27 18.91 -13.95 9.32
N ALA A 28 18.58 -14.37 10.55
CA ALA A 28 19.47 -14.19 11.69
C ALA A 28 20.53 -15.31 11.79
N PRO A 29 21.66 -15.06 12.49
CA PRO A 29 22.61 -16.11 12.84
C PRO A 29 21.98 -17.21 13.71
N ILE A 30 22.38 -18.46 13.48
CA ILE A 30 21.91 -19.62 14.24
C ILE A 30 22.42 -19.57 15.68
N GLN A 31 21.48 -19.68 16.62
CA GLN A 31 21.75 -20.03 18.01
C GLN A 31 21.75 -21.56 18.15
N PHE A 32 22.91 -22.20 17.98
CA PHE A 32 23.01 -23.66 17.86
C PHE A 32 22.52 -24.44 19.09
N SER A 33 22.53 -23.82 20.27
CA SER A 33 22.02 -24.36 21.54
C SER A 33 20.51 -24.56 21.57
N HIS A 34 19.76 -23.85 20.72
CA HIS A 34 18.31 -24.01 20.59
C HIS A 34 17.90 -25.19 19.70
N HIS A 35 18.86 -25.86 19.07
CA HIS A 35 18.63 -26.95 18.13
C HIS A 35 19.22 -28.26 18.64
N PRO A 36 18.67 -29.43 18.25
CA PRO A 36 19.22 -30.72 18.65
C PRO A 36 20.71 -30.84 18.37
N ASP A 37 21.50 -31.34 19.32
CA ASP A 37 22.96 -31.49 19.20
C ASP A 37 23.36 -32.31 17.97
N ASN A 38 22.52 -33.28 17.61
CA ASN A 38 22.79 -34.22 16.53
C ASN A 38 22.28 -33.71 15.17
N GLY A 39 21.62 -32.55 15.14
CA GLY A 39 20.95 -32.02 13.94
C GLY A 39 19.61 -32.69 13.63
N TYR A 40 18.95 -32.20 12.59
CA TYR A 40 17.66 -32.69 12.10
C TYR A 40 17.83 -33.75 11.01
N ASP A 41 16.95 -34.76 11.02
CA ASP A 41 16.84 -35.77 9.94
C ASP A 41 16.13 -35.20 8.70
N LEU A 42 15.14 -34.34 8.91
CA LEU A 42 14.37 -33.69 7.87
C LEU A 42 14.05 -32.25 8.28
N ILE A 43 14.33 -31.30 7.40
CA ILE A 43 13.83 -29.93 7.50
C ILE A 43 12.82 -29.73 6.38
N ILE A 44 11.63 -29.23 6.73
CA ILE A 44 10.56 -28.92 5.78
C ILE A 44 10.42 -27.40 5.71
N ALA A 45 10.54 -26.82 4.52
CA ALA A 45 10.36 -25.40 4.29
C ALA A 45 9.23 -25.16 3.27
N SER A 46 8.17 -24.48 3.66
CA SER A 46 7.00 -24.27 2.80
C SER A 46 6.86 -22.80 2.45
N ASN A 47 7.15 -22.43 1.20
CA ASN A 47 7.05 -21.07 0.67
C ASN A 47 7.66 -20.04 1.62
N VAL A 48 8.95 -20.18 1.93
CA VAL A 48 9.62 -19.38 2.97
C VAL A 48 11.08 -19.09 2.65
N LEU A 49 11.73 -19.90 1.82
CA LEU A 49 13.14 -19.69 1.49
C LEU A 49 13.33 -18.46 0.59
N HIS A 50 12.31 -18.08 -0.20
CA HIS A 50 12.34 -16.84 -0.98
C HIS A 50 12.43 -15.58 -0.12
N ASP A 51 11.93 -15.60 1.12
CA ASP A 51 12.02 -14.49 2.08
C ASP A 51 13.42 -14.31 2.68
N ALA A 52 14.37 -15.19 2.35
CA ALA A 52 15.75 -15.01 2.77
C ALA A 52 16.31 -13.74 2.12
N SER A 53 16.86 -12.84 2.93
CA SER A 53 17.70 -11.72 2.50
C SER A 53 18.88 -12.21 1.66
N HIS A 54 19.40 -13.40 1.92
CA HIS A 54 20.39 -14.04 1.05
C HIS A 54 20.18 -15.55 1.04
N ILE A 55 19.60 -16.12 -0.02
CA ILE A 55 19.23 -17.54 -0.11
C ILE A 55 20.44 -18.45 0.14
N GLY A 56 21.59 -18.08 -0.42
CA GLY A 56 22.82 -18.86 -0.24
C GLY A 56 23.29 -18.97 1.23
N HIS A 57 23.08 -17.94 2.04
CA HIS A 57 23.41 -17.97 3.47
C HIS A 57 22.39 -18.78 4.24
N ALA A 58 21.10 -18.58 3.97
CA ALA A 58 20.02 -19.36 4.57
C ALA A 58 20.19 -20.86 4.30
N LEU A 59 20.51 -21.27 3.07
CA LEU A 59 20.76 -22.68 2.74
C LEU A 59 21.99 -23.24 3.47
N LYS A 60 23.09 -22.48 3.57
CA LYS A 60 24.28 -22.91 4.35
C LYS A 60 23.94 -23.10 5.83
N ARG A 61 23.11 -22.22 6.40
CA ARG A 61 22.60 -22.30 7.78
C ARG A 61 21.73 -23.53 7.98
N ILE A 62 20.73 -23.74 7.12
CA ILE A 62 19.88 -24.93 7.11
C ILE A 62 20.72 -26.21 7.02
N ARG A 63 21.71 -26.25 6.13
CA ARG A 63 22.66 -27.36 6.01
C ARG A 63 23.41 -27.63 7.31
N SER A 64 23.82 -26.58 8.02
CA SER A 64 24.53 -26.71 9.31
C SER A 64 23.66 -27.22 10.46
N LEU A 65 22.33 -27.24 10.28
CA LEU A 65 21.37 -27.82 11.21
C LEU A 65 20.97 -29.26 10.82
N LEU A 66 21.22 -29.68 9.59
CA LEU A 66 20.95 -31.06 9.13
C LEU A 66 22.03 -32.03 9.59
N LYS A 67 21.62 -33.28 9.81
CA LYS A 67 22.55 -34.42 9.88
C LYS A 67 23.29 -34.59 8.54
N PRO A 68 24.47 -35.21 8.53
CA PRO A 68 25.19 -35.54 7.28
C PRO A 68 24.40 -36.36 6.25
N GLN A 69 23.32 -37.06 6.67
CA GLN A 69 22.40 -37.82 5.80
C GLN A 69 20.95 -37.31 5.91
N GLY A 70 20.77 -36.07 6.40
CA GLY A 70 19.45 -35.46 6.54
C GLY A 70 18.94 -34.91 5.21
N TYR A 71 17.66 -34.57 5.16
CA TYR A 71 17.01 -34.06 3.96
C TYR A 71 16.44 -32.66 4.17
N LEU A 72 16.48 -31.84 3.12
CA LEU A 72 15.70 -30.62 2.99
C LEU A 72 14.58 -30.87 1.99
N LEU A 73 13.34 -30.82 2.45
CA LEU A 73 12.15 -30.85 1.61
C LEU A 73 11.57 -29.44 1.56
N PHE A 74 11.46 -28.83 0.38
CA PHE A 74 10.89 -27.50 0.29
C PHE A 74 9.99 -27.32 -0.92
N ILE A 75 8.96 -26.50 -0.77
CA ILE A 75 8.08 -26.09 -1.86
C ILE A 75 8.20 -24.58 -2.04
N GLU A 76 8.38 -24.17 -3.29
CA GLU A 76 8.50 -22.77 -3.68
C GLU A 76 7.78 -22.51 -5.00
N ALA A 77 7.35 -21.27 -5.19
CA ALA A 77 6.86 -20.83 -6.49
C ALA A 77 8.04 -20.55 -7.43
N THR A 78 8.00 -21.10 -8.65
CA THR A 78 9.14 -21.10 -9.57
C THR A 78 8.91 -20.34 -10.88
N GLU A 79 7.76 -19.67 -11.02
CA GLU A 79 7.54 -18.75 -12.14
C GLU A 79 8.07 -17.36 -11.82
N CYS A 80 8.83 -16.76 -12.74
CA CYS A 80 9.41 -15.43 -12.58
C CYS A 80 8.64 -14.31 -13.29
N GLN A 81 7.46 -14.59 -13.87
CA GLN A 81 6.67 -13.69 -14.72
C GLN A 81 5.17 -13.63 -14.36
N SER A 82 4.74 -14.22 -13.25
CA SER A 82 3.33 -14.22 -12.88
C SER A 82 2.87 -12.82 -12.43
N ALA A 83 1.81 -12.28 -13.06
CA ALA A 83 1.20 -11.01 -12.68
C ALA A 83 0.70 -11.00 -11.21
N MET A 84 0.24 -12.15 -10.70
CA MET A 84 -0.17 -12.33 -9.31
C MET A 84 1.01 -12.18 -8.33
N GLN A 85 2.21 -12.58 -8.75
CA GLN A 85 3.43 -12.45 -7.95
C GLN A 85 4.06 -11.06 -8.06
N MET A 86 4.00 -10.41 -9.24
CA MET A 86 4.44 -9.02 -9.39
C MET A 86 3.60 -8.07 -8.53
N ALA A 87 2.28 -8.31 -8.45
CA ALA A 87 1.42 -7.59 -7.52
C ALA A 87 1.87 -7.83 -6.06
N THR A 88 2.15 -9.07 -5.67
CA THR A 88 2.53 -9.40 -4.29
C THR A 88 3.92 -8.87 -3.88
N VAL A 89 4.89 -8.86 -4.79
CA VAL A 89 6.24 -8.29 -4.57
C VAL A 89 6.21 -6.75 -4.46
N GLY A 90 5.28 -6.08 -5.16
CA GLY A 90 5.08 -4.64 -5.05
C GLY A 90 4.34 -4.19 -3.77
N PHE A 91 3.57 -5.09 -3.13
CA PHE A 91 2.75 -4.78 -1.96
C PHE A 91 3.29 -5.32 -0.62
N ILE A 92 4.30 -6.20 -0.60
CA ILE A 92 4.88 -6.77 0.62
C ILE A 92 6.35 -6.31 0.76
N GLU A 93 6.60 -5.35 1.66
CA GLU A 93 7.90 -4.70 1.94
C GLU A 93 9.04 -5.63 2.45
N GLY A 94 8.85 -6.95 2.46
CA GLY A 94 9.89 -7.93 2.78
C GLY A 94 10.52 -8.60 1.55
N LEU A 95 9.82 -8.60 0.41
CA LEU A 95 10.24 -9.34 -0.79
C LEU A 95 11.30 -8.61 -1.62
N SER A 96 11.71 -7.38 -1.26
CA SER A 96 12.69 -6.55 -1.98
C SER A 96 14.04 -6.39 -1.25
N ALA A 97 14.19 -6.92 -0.03
CA ALA A 97 15.39 -6.78 0.81
C ALA A 97 16.48 -7.85 0.53
N TYR A 98 16.50 -8.45 -0.66
CA TYR A 98 17.49 -9.45 -1.03
C TYR A 98 18.85 -8.84 -1.40
N GLN A 99 19.92 -9.51 -0.98
CA GLN A 99 21.32 -9.12 -1.07
C GLN A 99 22.12 -10.10 -1.95
N ASP A 100 21.44 -10.96 -2.70
CA ASP A 100 22.04 -11.96 -3.58
C ASP A 100 21.78 -11.65 -5.07
N LYS A 101 22.05 -12.62 -5.96
CA LYS A 101 21.95 -12.46 -7.41
C LYS A 101 20.59 -11.95 -7.91
N ARG A 102 19.53 -12.05 -7.08
CA ARG A 102 18.20 -11.50 -7.38
C ARG A 102 18.19 -9.98 -7.57
N ILE A 103 19.19 -9.25 -7.05
CA ILE A 103 19.37 -7.81 -7.33
C ILE A 103 19.43 -7.53 -8.84
N LEU A 104 20.04 -8.43 -9.62
CA LEU A 104 20.26 -8.23 -11.05
C LEU A 104 18.97 -8.32 -11.87
N THR A 105 17.99 -9.09 -11.40
CA THR A 105 16.72 -9.31 -12.08
C THR A 105 15.58 -8.54 -11.45
N ASN A 106 15.78 -7.97 -10.26
CA ASN A 106 14.79 -7.36 -9.39
C ASN A 106 13.57 -8.28 -9.14
N LYS A 107 13.82 -9.59 -8.97
CA LYS A 107 12.80 -10.61 -8.73
C LYS A 107 13.09 -11.40 -7.46
N ALA A 108 12.12 -11.43 -6.55
CA ALA A 108 12.23 -12.15 -5.28
C ALA A 108 12.29 -13.69 -5.45
N MET A 109 11.61 -14.20 -6.48
CA MET A 109 11.50 -15.64 -6.76
C MET A 109 12.59 -16.10 -7.72
N LEU A 110 13.04 -17.33 -7.54
CA LEU A 110 13.96 -18.02 -8.46
C LEU A 110 13.17 -19.02 -9.31
N ASP A 111 13.59 -19.17 -10.57
CA ASP A 111 13.12 -20.29 -11.39
C ASP A 111 13.74 -21.62 -10.94
N SER A 112 13.22 -22.73 -11.47
CA SER A 112 13.65 -24.07 -11.06
C SER A 112 15.13 -24.34 -11.35
N GLU A 113 15.67 -23.78 -12.44
CA GLU A 113 17.08 -23.90 -12.81
C GLU A 113 17.97 -23.14 -11.82
N SER A 114 17.59 -21.92 -11.47
CA SER A 114 18.29 -21.10 -10.46
C SER A 114 18.25 -21.73 -9.06
N TRP A 115 17.13 -22.39 -8.70
CA TRP A 115 17.03 -23.17 -7.46
C TRP A 115 17.99 -24.37 -7.46
N HIS A 116 18.09 -25.09 -8.58
CA HIS A 116 19.03 -26.19 -8.73
C HIS A 116 20.49 -25.70 -8.57
N ASP A 117 20.85 -24.61 -9.24
CA ASP A 117 22.19 -24.03 -9.18
C ASP A 117 22.58 -23.59 -7.76
N ILE A 118 21.67 -22.92 -7.05
CA ILE A 118 21.99 -22.42 -5.71
C ILE A 118 22.09 -23.55 -4.68
N LEU A 119 21.31 -24.64 -4.84
CA LEU A 119 21.45 -25.84 -4.02
C LEU A 119 22.83 -26.46 -4.19
N ILE A 120 23.29 -26.67 -5.43
CA ILE A 120 24.62 -27.21 -5.72
C ILE A 120 25.72 -26.32 -5.11
N ASN A 121 25.64 -25.02 -5.37
CA ASN A 121 26.64 -24.05 -4.89
C ASN A 121 26.68 -23.92 -3.35
N THR A 122 25.60 -24.28 -2.67
CA THR A 122 25.51 -24.29 -1.21
C THR A 122 25.78 -25.66 -0.60
N GLY A 123 26.20 -26.64 -1.41
CA GLY A 123 26.60 -27.98 -0.99
C GLY A 123 25.43 -28.90 -0.68
N PHE A 124 24.36 -28.79 -1.46
CA PHE A 124 23.29 -29.78 -1.56
C PHE A 124 23.36 -30.51 -2.91
N GLU A 125 22.82 -31.71 -2.94
CA GLU A 125 22.43 -32.43 -4.16
C GLU A 125 20.91 -32.45 -4.23
N THR A 126 20.35 -32.22 -5.42
CA THR A 126 18.93 -32.39 -5.66
C THR A 126 18.64 -33.88 -5.87
N ILE A 127 17.85 -34.47 -4.98
CA ILE A 127 17.40 -35.87 -5.06
C ILE A 127 16.17 -36.00 -5.94
N GLY A 128 15.27 -35.01 -5.88
CA GLY A 128 14.06 -35.01 -6.67
C GLY A 128 13.39 -33.65 -6.75
N GLN A 129 12.60 -33.48 -7.82
CA GLN A 129 11.87 -32.26 -8.13
C GLN A 129 10.53 -32.63 -8.79
N TRP A 130 9.43 -32.01 -8.34
CA TRP A 130 8.09 -32.26 -8.88
C TRP A 130 7.22 -30.99 -8.95
N PRO A 131 6.35 -30.87 -9.98
CA PRO A 131 6.24 -31.75 -11.15
C PRO A 131 7.46 -31.59 -12.10
N GLN A 132 7.73 -32.59 -12.94
CA GLN A 132 8.83 -32.53 -13.92
C GLN A 132 8.54 -31.53 -15.05
N THR A 133 7.25 -31.32 -15.35
CA THR A 133 6.75 -30.33 -16.30
C THR A 133 5.65 -29.53 -15.61
N ASP A 134 5.79 -28.21 -15.62
CA ASP A 134 4.87 -27.32 -14.90
C ASP A 134 3.56 -27.18 -15.68
N SER A 135 2.45 -27.41 -14.98
CA SER A 135 1.09 -27.37 -15.53
C SER A 135 0.06 -26.84 -14.53
N SER A 136 0.50 -26.39 -13.34
CA SER A 136 -0.40 -25.91 -12.28
C SER A 136 -0.64 -24.40 -12.39
N SER A 137 -1.82 -23.92 -11.99
CA SER A 137 -2.13 -22.48 -11.98
C SER A 137 -1.32 -21.67 -10.97
N LEU A 138 -0.78 -22.33 -9.93
CA LEU A 138 0.04 -21.72 -8.87
C LEU A 138 1.55 -21.84 -9.12
N ARG A 139 1.96 -22.64 -10.13
CA ARG A 139 3.36 -22.84 -10.57
C ARG A 139 4.34 -23.06 -9.42
N GLN A 140 3.98 -23.99 -8.53
CA GLN A 140 4.78 -24.42 -7.40
C GLN A 140 5.57 -25.68 -7.73
N THR A 141 6.83 -25.71 -7.28
CA THR A 141 7.71 -26.86 -7.41
C THR A 141 8.15 -27.35 -6.03
N LEU A 142 8.00 -28.64 -5.78
CA LEU A 142 8.52 -29.35 -4.62
C LEU A 142 9.91 -29.88 -4.93
N PHE A 143 10.87 -29.59 -4.07
CA PHE A 143 12.25 -30.00 -4.15
C PHE A 143 12.63 -30.86 -2.94
N LEU A 144 13.35 -31.94 -3.20
CA LEU A 144 14.00 -32.76 -2.18
C LEU A 144 15.52 -32.67 -2.40
N ALA A 145 16.25 -32.25 -1.38
CA ALA A 145 17.69 -32.08 -1.42
C ALA A 145 18.39 -32.73 -0.21
N SER A 146 19.64 -33.13 -0.39
CA SER A 146 20.50 -33.72 0.66
C SER A 146 21.86 -33.03 0.68
N PRO A 147 22.52 -32.87 1.84
CA PRO A 147 23.84 -32.26 1.91
C PRO A 147 24.90 -33.15 1.25
N THR A 148 25.69 -32.61 0.32
CA THR A 148 26.78 -33.35 -0.35
C THR A 148 28.05 -33.44 0.47
N ARG A 149 28.31 -32.45 1.34
CA ARG A 149 29.44 -32.41 2.27
C ARG A 149 29.09 -31.61 3.53
N GLY A 150 29.38 -32.22 4.69
CA GLY A 150 29.20 -31.58 5.99
C GLY A 150 27.74 -31.57 6.46
N GLY A 151 27.57 -31.49 7.78
CA GLY A 151 26.31 -31.37 8.51
C GLY A 151 26.62 -30.88 9.92
N LYS A 152 25.62 -30.80 10.80
CA LYS A 152 25.85 -30.42 12.20
C LYS A 152 26.89 -31.37 12.82
N PRO A 153 28.04 -30.87 13.33
CA PRO A 153 29.03 -31.72 13.95
C PRO A 153 28.45 -32.34 15.22
N TYR A 154 28.68 -33.62 15.43
CA TYR A 154 28.19 -34.32 16.62
C TYR A 154 29.06 -33.94 17.83
N LEU A 155 28.64 -32.90 18.56
CA LEU A 155 29.39 -32.33 19.68
C LEU A 155 29.65 -33.35 20.80
N GLY A 156 28.79 -34.37 20.96
CA GLY A 156 29.01 -35.46 21.92
C GLY A 156 30.32 -36.20 21.67
N LYS A 157 30.59 -36.64 20.44
CA LYS A 157 31.84 -37.33 20.07
C LYS A 157 33.05 -36.41 20.20
N LEU A 158 32.88 -35.13 19.89
CA LEU A 158 33.95 -34.14 20.03
C LEU A 158 34.29 -33.93 21.51
N ARG A 159 33.26 -33.82 22.37
CA ARG A 159 33.41 -33.76 23.81
C ARG A 159 34.11 -35.01 24.32
N ASP A 160 33.63 -36.20 23.96
CA ASP A 160 34.25 -37.47 24.36
C ASP A 160 35.72 -37.52 23.94
N TYR A 161 36.05 -37.18 22.70
CA TYR A 161 37.42 -37.14 22.21
C TYR A 161 38.30 -36.16 23.01
N LEU A 162 37.80 -34.95 23.26
CA LEU A 162 38.54 -33.92 24.01
C LEU A 162 38.71 -34.30 25.48
N SER A 163 37.70 -34.87 26.12
CA SER A 163 37.80 -35.38 27.50
C SER A 163 38.89 -36.44 27.66
N HIS A 164 39.17 -37.24 26.63
CA HIS A 164 40.25 -38.23 26.64
C HIS A 164 41.61 -37.68 26.19
N SER A 165 41.64 -36.52 25.50
CA SER A 165 42.85 -35.97 24.87
C SER A 165 43.40 -34.73 25.59
N LEU A 166 42.59 -34.04 26.40
CA LEU A 166 43.00 -32.89 27.19
C LEU A 166 43.74 -33.34 28.45
N ASP A 167 44.71 -32.53 28.88
CA ASP A 167 45.55 -32.80 30.06
C ASP A 167 44.71 -32.88 31.34
N GLN A 168 45.14 -33.67 32.33
CA GLN A 168 44.36 -33.94 33.56
C GLN A 168 44.15 -32.71 34.45
N ASN A 169 44.73 -31.55 34.10
CA ASN A 169 44.62 -30.29 34.82
C ASN A 169 43.42 -29.42 34.37
N ILE A 170 42.61 -29.89 33.42
CA ILE A 170 41.37 -29.21 33.00
C ILE A 170 40.19 -29.94 33.62
N ASP A 171 39.64 -29.39 34.70
CA ASP A 171 38.52 -29.98 35.46
C ASP A 171 37.20 -29.98 34.66
N SER A 172 36.99 -29.00 33.78
CA SER A 172 35.83 -28.92 32.90
C SER A 172 36.09 -28.01 31.69
N PHE A 173 35.37 -28.27 30.59
CA PHE A 173 35.36 -27.40 29.42
C PHE A 173 33.95 -27.35 28.80
N GLU A 174 33.63 -26.23 28.18
CA GLU A 174 32.38 -26.04 27.43
C GLU A 174 32.67 -25.95 25.93
N LEU A 175 31.77 -26.52 25.13
CA LEU A 175 31.85 -26.48 23.66
C LEU A 175 30.70 -25.66 23.12
N PHE A 176 31.03 -24.63 22.34
CA PHE A 176 30.07 -23.77 21.67
C PHE A 176 30.25 -23.87 20.15
N GLN A 177 29.13 -24.06 19.44
CA GLN A 177 29.09 -23.91 17.99
C GLN A 177 28.55 -22.51 17.66
N CYS A 178 29.20 -21.81 16.73
CA CYS A 178 28.82 -20.46 16.32
C CYS A 178 29.02 -20.24 14.81
N GLU A 179 28.31 -19.27 14.24
CA GLU A 179 28.55 -18.79 12.87
C GLU A 179 29.73 -17.81 12.80
N ASN A 180 29.87 -16.97 13.84
CA ASN A 180 30.91 -15.95 13.94
C ASN A 180 31.58 -16.04 15.32
N ILE A 181 32.90 -16.28 15.31
CA ILE A 181 33.69 -16.47 16.51
C ILE A 181 33.85 -15.17 17.31
N GLU A 182 34.03 -14.02 16.65
CA GLU A 182 34.23 -12.72 17.30
C GLU A 182 32.98 -12.24 18.05
N ALA A 183 31.81 -12.35 17.41
CA ALA A 183 30.52 -12.01 18.04
C ALA A 183 30.24 -12.90 19.26
N THR A 184 30.62 -14.16 19.19
CA THR A 184 30.44 -15.13 20.28
C THR A 184 31.35 -14.82 21.46
N LEU A 185 32.62 -14.51 21.19
CA LEU A 185 33.59 -14.10 22.22
C LEU A 185 33.15 -12.82 22.95
N ASN A 186 32.61 -11.83 22.21
CA ASN A 186 32.08 -10.61 22.81
C ASN A 186 30.84 -10.88 23.67
N GLY A 187 29.92 -11.75 23.20
CA GLY A 187 28.72 -12.14 23.93
C GLY A 187 29.03 -12.83 25.27
N ILE A 188 30.01 -13.73 25.29
CA ILE A 188 30.48 -14.40 26.51
C ILE A 188 31.00 -13.39 27.55
N ALA A 189 31.64 -12.30 27.13
CA ALA A 189 32.14 -11.25 28.03
C ALA A 189 31.01 -10.42 28.67
N THR A 190 29.90 -10.17 27.95
CA THR A 190 28.76 -9.37 28.41
C THR A 190 27.76 -10.10 29.30
N SER A 191 27.70 -11.43 29.25
CA SER A 191 26.72 -12.23 30.02
C SER A 191 26.90 -12.20 31.54
N SER A 192 27.91 -11.49 32.05
CA SER A 192 28.14 -11.30 33.50
C SER A 192 27.56 -10.00 34.08
N ALA A 193 26.98 -9.10 33.27
CA ALA A 193 26.83 -7.70 33.69
C ALA A 193 25.43 -7.05 33.67
N GLN A 194 24.35 -7.64 33.16
CA GLN A 194 23.07 -6.90 33.05
C GLN A 194 21.82 -7.70 33.40
N GLU A 195 21.59 -7.85 34.71
CA GLU A 195 20.26 -7.77 35.31
C GLU A 195 20.18 -6.45 36.09
N LEU A 196 19.50 -5.43 35.57
CA LEU A 196 19.05 -4.28 36.37
C LEU A 196 17.87 -3.59 35.69
N ASN A 197 16.69 -4.04 36.10
CA ASN A 197 15.47 -3.29 36.43
C ASN A 197 15.45 -1.78 36.10
N GLU A 198 14.49 -1.33 35.29
CA GLU A 198 14.01 0.07 35.33
C GLU A 198 12.48 0.14 35.23
N GLN A 199 11.87 0.49 36.37
CA GLN A 199 10.51 1.01 36.46
C GLN A 199 10.56 2.53 36.21
N ILE A 200 9.80 3.04 35.24
CA ILE A 200 9.63 4.50 35.05
C ILE A 200 8.15 4.79 34.76
N GLN A 201 7.61 5.78 35.49
CA GLN A 201 6.21 6.23 35.44
C GLN A 201 5.88 7.04 34.18
N PRO A 202 4.60 7.14 33.77
CA PRO A 202 4.21 7.79 32.52
C PRO A 202 4.42 9.30 32.57
N VAL A 203 5.14 9.82 31.58
CA VAL A 203 5.30 11.26 31.33
C VAL A 203 4.15 11.73 30.42
N ALA A 204 3.54 12.86 30.76
CA ALA A 204 2.55 13.54 29.92
C ALA A 204 3.22 14.16 28.70
N ILE A 205 2.64 13.97 27.51
CA ILE A 205 3.16 14.50 26.24
C ILE A 205 2.37 15.76 25.88
N PRO A 206 3.01 16.90 25.60
CA PRO A 206 2.35 18.10 25.10
C PRO A 206 1.63 17.82 23.76
N ASP A 207 0.45 18.42 23.57
CA ASP A 207 -0.29 18.46 22.29
C ASP A 207 -0.78 17.12 21.71
N VAL A 208 -0.68 16.00 22.45
CA VAL A 208 -1.33 14.73 22.10
C VAL A 208 -2.62 14.56 22.93
N PRO A 209 -3.79 14.33 22.31
CA PRO A 209 -5.02 14.07 23.03
C PRO A 209 -4.91 12.88 24.00
N THR A 210 -5.26 13.08 25.28
CA THR A 210 -5.12 12.05 26.33
C THR A 210 -5.92 10.78 26.04
N ASN A 211 -7.02 10.89 25.31
CA ASN A 211 -7.81 9.74 24.85
C ASN A 211 -7.06 8.88 23.81
N MET A 212 -6.36 9.51 22.86
CA MET A 212 -5.60 8.81 21.81
C MET A 212 -4.44 8.02 22.41
N ILE A 213 -3.64 8.65 23.27
CA ILE A 213 -2.49 7.96 23.87
C ILE A 213 -2.93 6.77 24.75
N ASN A 214 -4.02 6.92 25.51
CA ASN A 214 -4.55 5.83 26.34
C ASN A 214 -5.09 4.67 25.49
N GLU A 215 -5.75 4.97 24.37
CA GLU A 215 -6.25 3.96 23.44
C GLU A 215 -5.10 3.18 22.79
N ILE A 216 -4.03 3.87 22.39
CA ILE A 216 -2.85 3.26 21.78
C ILE A 216 -2.05 2.45 22.82
N ILE A 217 -1.95 2.91 24.07
CA ILE A 217 -1.37 2.15 25.19
C ILE A 217 -2.15 0.85 25.43
N ALA A 218 -3.48 0.91 25.46
CA ALA A 218 -4.32 -0.28 25.63
C ALA A 218 -4.11 -1.28 24.49
N LEU A 219 -4.06 -0.79 23.24
CA LEU A 219 -3.82 -1.61 22.06
C LEU A 219 -2.43 -2.25 22.06
N TRP A 220 -1.38 -1.49 22.40
CA TRP A 220 -0.03 -2.05 22.52
C TRP A 220 0.05 -3.09 23.63
N SER A 221 -0.61 -2.83 24.78
CA SER A 221 -0.60 -3.76 25.90
C SER A 221 -1.29 -5.08 25.55
N GLU A 222 -2.42 -5.01 24.85
CA GLU A 222 -3.16 -6.17 24.36
C GLU A 222 -2.32 -6.98 23.34
N LEU A 223 -1.72 -6.31 22.37
CA LEU A 223 -0.99 -6.95 21.27
C LEU A 223 0.36 -7.54 21.70
N LEU A 224 1.03 -6.91 22.68
CA LEU A 224 2.32 -7.35 23.22
C LEU A 224 2.16 -8.32 24.40
N GLY A 225 0.94 -8.47 24.93
CA GLY A 225 0.65 -9.37 26.06
C GLY A 225 1.32 -8.95 27.38
N ARG A 226 1.64 -7.66 27.53
CA ARG A 226 2.28 -7.07 28.72
C ARG A 226 1.83 -5.63 28.90
N GLU A 227 1.88 -5.10 30.11
CA GLU A 227 1.63 -3.67 30.32
C GLU A 227 2.73 -2.81 29.69
N VAL A 228 2.31 -1.77 28.95
CA VAL A 228 3.21 -0.74 28.41
C VAL A 228 2.77 0.66 28.83
N ASN A 229 3.67 1.63 28.74
CA ASN A 229 3.45 3.04 29.02
C ASN A 229 3.97 3.93 27.86
N SER A 230 3.77 5.24 27.97
CA SER A 230 4.12 6.21 26.92
C SER A 230 5.60 6.23 26.53
N THR A 231 6.51 5.82 27.40
CA THR A 231 7.96 5.83 27.14
C THR A 231 8.48 4.51 26.56
N ASN A 232 7.64 3.48 26.48
CA ASN A 232 8.07 2.19 25.99
C ASN A 232 8.31 2.19 24.48
N ASP A 233 9.41 1.55 24.09
CA ASP A 233 9.76 1.27 22.70
C ASP A 233 9.07 -0.01 22.23
N PHE A 234 8.41 0.01 21.07
CA PHE A 234 7.61 -1.07 20.51
C PHE A 234 8.40 -2.37 20.37
N PHE A 235 9.62 -2.30 19.82
CA PHE A 235 10.43 -3.47 19.51
C PHE A 235 11.13 -4.01 20.76
N ARG A 236 11.62 -3.12 21.63
CA ARG A 236 12.16 -3.51 22.95
C ARG A 236 11.09 -4.11 23.86
N SER A 237 9.82 -3.82 23.58
CA SER A 237 8.67 -4.38 24.27
C SER A 237 8.21 -5.75 23.75
N GLY A 238 8.92 -6.34 22.79
CA GLY A 238 8.58 -7.61 22.18
C GLY A 238 7.74 -7.51 20.90
N GLY A 239 7.57 -6.30 20.36
CA GLY A 239 6.89 -6.06 19.09
C GLY A 239 7.71 -6.54 17.89
N ASP A 240 7.04 -7.12 16.90
CA ASP A 240 7.62 -7.53 15.63
C ASP A 240 6.80 -6.97 14.45
N SER A 241 7.28 -7.15 13.22
CA SER A 241 6.62 -6.61 12.01
C SER A 241 5.17 -7.08 11.84
N LEU A 242 4.79 -8.30 12.27
CA LEU A 242 3.40 -8.77 12.18
C LEU A 242 2.54 -8.20 13.31
N ILE A 243 3.09 -8.08 14.52
CA ILE A 243 2.39 -7.38 15.62
C ILE A 243 2.17 -5.92 15.20
N ALA A 244 3.16 -5.30 14.55
CA ALA A 244 3.04 -3.97 13.97
C ALA A 244 2.00 -3.93 12.83
N THR A 245 1.96 -4.89 11.91
CA THR A 245 0.89 -4.96 10.88
C THR A 245 -0.50 -5.10 11.48
N LYS A 246 -0.66 -5.93 12.52
CA LYS A 246 -1.93 -6.04 13.25
C LYS A 246 -2.28 -4.76 13.98
N MET A 247 -1.29 -4.13 14.62
CA MET A 247 -1.43 -2.83 15.26
C MET A 247 -1.92 -1.80 14.26
N ILE A 248 -1.28 -1.70 13.08
CA ILE A 248 -1.68 -0.80 11.99
C ILE A 248 -3.10 -1.08 11.54
N SER A 249 -3.46 -2.34 11.28
CA SER A 249 -4.82 -2.72 10.88
C SER A 249 -5.86 -2.32 11.93
N GLN A 250 -5.54 -2.51 13.21
CA GLN A 250 -6.38 -2.14 14.34
C GLN A 250 -6.45 -0.63 14.59
N LEU A 251 -5.36 0.10 14.30
CA LEU A 251 -5.30 1.56 14.32
C LEU A 251 -6.11 2.15 13.16
N HIS A 252 -6.04 1.55 11.97
CA HIS A 252 -6.84 1.91 10.80
C HIS A 252 -8.33 1.75 11.06
N GLN A 253 -8.74 0.64 11.70
CA GLN A 253 -10.13 0.43 12.12
C GLN A 253 -10.62 1.49 13.12
N ARG A 254 -9.71 2.06 13.91
CA ARG A 254 -9.96 3.16 14.87
C ARG A 254 -9.75 4.55 14.25
N GLY A 255 -9.48 4.63 12.95
CA GLY A 255 -9.34 5.89 12.22
C GLY A 255 -7.99 6.60 12.35
N TYR A 256 -6.94 5.90 12.78
CA TYR A 256 -5.56 6.41 12.78
C TYR A 256 -4.82 5.92 11.53
N PRO A 257 -4.30 6.81 10.66
CA PRO A 257 -3.67 6.44 9.39
C PRO A 257 -2.19 6.03 9.57
N ALA A 258 -1.94 5.07 10.46
CA ALA A 258 -0.60 4.61 10.80
C ALA A 258 0.04 3.76 9.69
N THR A 259 1.35 3.83 9.51
CA THR A 259 2.11 2.95 8.61
C THR A 259 3.17 2.16 9.38
N LEU A 260 3.64 1.08 8.75
CA LEU A 260 4.70 0.25 9.34
C LEU A 260 6.02 1.02 9.43
N GLN A 261 6.33 1.79 8.40
CA GLN A 261 7.48 2.68 8.37
C GLN A 261 7.49 3.66 9.55
N GLN A 262 6.33 4.20 9.95
CA GLN A 262 6.24 5.13 11.09
C GLN A 262 6.57 4.45 12.42
N ILE A 263 6.13 3.21 12.63
CA ILE A 263 6.47 2.46 13.87
C ILE A 263 7.98 2.21 13.95
N PHE A 264 8.65 1.95 12.82
CA PHE A 264 10.10 1.79 12.78
C PHE A 264 10.87 3.11 12.98
N THR A 265 10.32 4.20 12.46
CA THR A 265 10.94 5.54 12.54
C THR A 265 10.76 6.14 13.94
N TYR A 266 9.60 5.89 14.57
CA TYR A 266 9.22 6.37 15.89
C TYR A 266 8.84 5.18 16.78
N PRO A 267 9.82 4.39 17.24
CA PRO A 267 9.53 3.17 17.98
C PRO A 267 9.04 3.43 19.41
N CYS A 268 9.27 4.61 19.98
CA CYS A 268 8.71 4.99 21.27
C CYS A 268 7.22 5.35 21.12
N LEU A 269 6.35 4.84 22.01
CA LEU A 269 4.90 5.07 21.96
C LEU A 269 4.56 6.56 21.95
N ALA A 270 5.29 7.35 22.73
CA ALA A 270 5.12 8.80 22.82
C ALA A 270 5.36 9.49 21.48
N ASP A 271 6.50 9.22 20.86
CA ASP A 271 6.92 9.80 19.59
C ASP A 271 6.01 9.33 18.44
N PHE A 272 5.59 8.07 18.47
CA PHE A 272 4.63 7.51 17.55
C PHE A 272 3.27 8.21 17.62
N CYS A 273 2.75 8.43 18.83
CA CYS A 273 1.49 9.16 19.03
C CYS A 273 1.59 10.62 18.56
N ALA A 274 2.71 11.29 18.85
CA ALA A 274 2.95 12.66 18.41
C ALA A 274 3.01 12.77 16.89
N HIS A 275 3.70 11.83 16.23
CA HIS A 275 3.77 11.77 14.78
C HIS A 275 2.41 11.45 14.13
N LEU A 276 1.65 10.52 14.69
CA LEU A 276 0.30 10.23 14.19
C LEU A 276 -0.66 11.42 14.31
N GLU A 277 -0.54 12.22 15.36
CA GLU A 277 -1.35 13.43 15.51
C GLU A 277 -0.90 14.52 14.52
N GLN A 278 0.41 14.71 14.31
CA GLN A 278 0.93 15.60 13.27
C GLN A 278 0.53 15.16 11.86
N GLU A 279 0.58 13.86 11.55
CA GLU A 279 0.11 13.33 10.28
C GLU A 279 -1.40 13.38 10.14
N LYS A 280 -2.18 13.19 11.20
CA LYS A 280 -3.63 13.38 11.15
C LYS A 280 -3.98 14.85 10.89
N GLN A 281 -3.19 15.79 11.41
CA GLN A 281 -3.30 17.21 11.09
C GLN A 281 -2.87 17.51 9.64
N SER A 282 -1.81 16.87 9.14
CA SER A 282 -1.31 17.05 7.77
C SER A 282 -2.15 16.33 6.71
N GLN A 283 -2.66 15.12 6.96
CA GLN A 283 -3.52 14.34 6.06
C GLN A 283 -4.96 14.87 6.04
N ARG A 284 -5.41 15.56 7.10
CA ARG A 284 -6.62 16.40 7.06
C ARG A 284 -6.51 17.51 6.01
N GLU A 285 -5.30 17.88 5.58
CA GLU A 285 -5.07 18.88 4.53
C GLU A 285 -4.92 18.25 3.13
N TYR A 286 -4.77 16.91 2.97
CA TYR A 286 -4.34 16.27 1.70
C TYR A 286 -5.18 15.10 1.13
N SER A 287 -6.35 14.72 1.67
CA SER A 287 -7.05 13.48 1.26
C SER A 287 -8.00 13.57 0.05
N SER A 288 -7.87 14.56 -0.85
CA SER A 288 -8.84 14.79 -1.94
C SER A 288 -8.24 14.88 -3.34
N LEU A 289 -6.95 14.57 -3.53
CA LEU A 289 -6.28 14.62 -4.84
C LEU A 289 -5.49 13.35 -5.12
N ILE A 290 -5.69 12.75 -6.29
CA ILE A 290 -4.95 11.57 -6.76
C ILE A 290 -4.39 11.79 -8.17
N PRO A 291 -3.19 11.27 -8.51
CA PRO A 291 -2.67 11.36 -9.87
C PRO A 291 -3.39 10.35 -10.79
N LEU A 292 -3.95 10.83 -11.92
CA LEU A 292 -4.55 9.99 -12.96
C LEU A 292 -3.60 9.76 -14.14
N SER A 293 -2.78 10.75 -14.45
CA SER A 293 -1.72 10.68 -15.47
C SER A 293 -0.59 11.63 -15.09
N ALA A 294 0.64 11.25 -15.40
CA ALA A 294 1.83 12.06 -15.15
C ALA A 294 2.77 12.00 -16.37
N VAL A 295 3.32 13.15 -16.72
CA VAL A 295 4.31 13.30 -17.78
C VAL A 295 5.72 13.42 -17.20
N SER A 296 6.73 12.95 -17.94
CA SER A 296 8.13 13.00 -17.48
C SER A 296 8.69 14.43 -17.39
N ALA A 297 8.12 15.38 -18.12
CA ALA A 297 8.51 16.78 -18.11
C ALA A 297 7.33 17.63 -17.58
N PRO A 298 7.53 18.47 -16.54
CA PRO A 298 6.48 19.32 -16.01
C PRO A 298 5.96 20.31 -17.06
N LYS A 299 4.64 20.42 -17.21
CA LYS A 299 3.98 21.43 -18.04
C LYS A 299 3.51 22.61 -17.17
N PRO A 300 3.30 23.81 -17.74
CA PRO A 300 2.97 25.01 -16.96
C PRO A 300 1.56 25.04 -16.36
N TYR A 301 0.72 24.05 -16.68
CA TYR A 301 -0.64 23.89 -16.18
C TYR A 301 -1.01 22.42 -16.11
N HIS A 302 -1.93 22.09 -15.21
CA HIS A 302 -2.44 20.74 -15.01
C HIS A 302 -3.95 20.67 -15.30
N TYR A 303 -4.42 19.45 -15.58
CA TYR A 303 -5.85 19.15 -15.67
C TYR A 303 -6.35 18.63 -14.31
N PHE A 304 -7.50 19.13 -13.86
CA PHE A 304 -8.16 18.69 -12.63
C PHE A 304 -9.54 18.13 -12.96
N MET A 305 -9.70 16.83 -12.77
CA MET A 305 -10.92 16.08 -13.07
C MET A 305 -11.71 15.85 -11.80
N VAL A 306 -12.95 16.35 -11.77
CA VAL A 306 -13.82 16.28 -10.60
C VAL A 306 -14.59 14.97 -10.60
N HIS A 307 -14.54 14.24 -9.48
CA HIS A 307 -15.25 12.97 -9.31
C HIS A 307 -16.71 12.98 -9.80
N ALA A 308 -17.21 11.79 -10.17
CA ALA A 308 -18.62 11.58 -10.46
C ALA A 308 -19.46 11.51 -9.17
N SER A 309 -20.74 11.16 -9.27
CA SER A 309 -21.64 11.12 -8.11
C SER A 309 -21.28 10.08 -7.06
N ASP A 310 -20.37 9.16 -7.35
CA ASP A 310 -19.87 8.14 -6.42
C ASP A 310 -18.63 8.56 -5.62
N GLY A 311 -18.07 9.74 -5.90
CA GLY A 311 -16.86 10.24 -5.21
C GLY A 311 -15.54 9.80 -5.84
N ASP A 312 -15.59 9.00 -6.91
CA ASP A 312 -14.41 8.44 -7.59
C ASP A 312 -14.16 9.14 -8.96
N PRO A 313 -12.95 9.64 -9.23
CA PRO A 313 -12.57 10.13 -10.55
C PRO A 313 -12.06 9.04 -11.50
N GLY A 314 -12.11 7.75 -11.15
CA GLY A 314 -11.59 6.63 -11.94
C GLY A 314 -12.19 6.51 -13.35
N VAL A 315 -13.42 7.00 -13.56
CA VAL A 315 -14.08 7.04 -14.88
C VAL A 315 -13.29 7.82 -15.93
N TYR A 316 -12.45 8.78 -15.51
CA TYR A 316 -11.66 9.58 -16.45
C TYR A 316 -10.34 8.95 -16.87
N LEU A 317 -9.94 7.78 -16.34
CA LEU A 317 -8.64 7.18 -16.65
C LEU A 317 -8.34 7.08 -18.16
N PRO A 318 -9.26 6.60 -19.03
CA PRO A 318 -9.01 6.55 -20.47
C PRO A 318 -8.78 7.93 -21.11
N LEU A 319 -9.49 8.96 -20.62
CA LEU A 319 -9.33 10.34 -21.05
C LEU A 319 -7.99 10.92 -20.57
N ALA A 320 -7.65 10.69 -19.30
CA ALA A 320 -6.42 11.17 -18.68
C ALA A 320 -5.16 10.58 -19.34
N GLU A 321 -5.18 9.30 -19.71
CA GLU A 321 -4.10 8.63 -20.46
C GLU A 321 -3.88 9.24 -21.85
N SER A 322 -4.94 9.78 -22.44
CA SER A 322 -4.91 10.38 -23.79
C SER A 322 -4.47 11.86 -23.77
N LEU A 323 -4.46 12.49 -22.60
CA LEU A 323 -3.95 13.84 -22.40
C LEU A 323 -2.44 13.77 -22.13
N ASN A 324 -1.63 14.40 -22.98
CA ASN A 324 -0.18 14.50 -22.79
C ASN A 324 0.16 15.56 -21.73
N ASN A 325 -0.34 15.44 -20.49
CA ASN A 325 -0.09 16.39 -19.41
C ASN A 325 -0.28 15.72 -18.03
N THR A 326 0.10 16.39 -16.95
CA THR A 326 -0.23 15.99 -15.59
C THR A 326 -1.74 16.17 -15.37
N VAL A 327 -2.40 15.08 -14.98
CA VAL A 327 -3.84 15.03 -14.73
C VAL A 327 -4.08 14.56 -13.30
N TRP A 328 -4.79 15.38 -12.54
CA TRP A 328 -5.19 15.10 -11.17
C TRP A 328 -6.69 14.79 -11.10
N GLY A 329 -7.06 13.77 -10.35
CA GLY A 329 -8.43 13.45 -9.97
C GLY A 329 -8.75 14.00 -8.59
N LEU A 330 -9.82 14.77 -8.48
CA LEU A 330 -10.38 15.20 -7.21
C LEU A 330 -11.32 14.12 -6.69
N THR A 331 -11.08 13.61 -5.49
CA THR A 331 -11.79 12.45 -4.93
C THR A 331 -12.43 12.77 -3.58
N VAL A 332 -13.51 12.07 -3.27
CA VAL A 332 -14.15 12.04 -1.94
C VAL A 332 -13.98 10.63 -1.36
N THR A 333 -13.01 10.47 -0.47
CA THR A 333 -12.72 9.17 0.16
C THR A 333 -13.70 8.81 1.27
N ASP A 334 -14.34 9.82 1.88
CA ASP A 334 -15.27 9.64 3.00
C ASP A 334 -16.32 10.74 3.04
N ALA A 335 -17.42 10.55 2.30
CA ALA A 335 -18.52 11.50 2.25
C ALA A 335 -19.25 11.69 3.60
N SER A 336 -19.07 10.79 4.56
CA SER A 336 -19.69 10.92 5.90
C SER A 336 -19.13 12.12 6.68
N LYS A 337 -17.90 12.54 6.36
CA LYS A 337 -17.22 13.69 6.98
C LYS A 337 -17.61 15.02 6.36
N LEU A 338 -18.25 15.01 5.19
CA LEU A 338 -18.73 16.22 4.54
C LEU A 338 -20.03 16.67 5.19
N THR A 339 -20.11 17.93 5.60
CA THR A 339 -21.31 18.52 6.20
C THR A 339 -22.21 19.20 5.18
N ASP A 340 -21.60 19.85 4.18
CA ASP A 340 -22.23 20.73 3.21
C ASP A 340 -21.37 20.88 1.94
N LEU A 341 -21.90 21.59 0.95
CA LEU A 341 -21.22 21.89 -0.32
C LEU A 341 -19.96 22.74 -0.11
N ASP A 342 -20.00 23.73 0.77
CA ASP A 342 -18.88 24.65 1.00
C ASP A 342 -17.65 23.91 1.54
N THR A 343 -17.86 22.91 2.40
CA THR A 343 -16.81 22.03 2.92
C THR A 343 -16.18 21.20 1.80
N LEU A 344 -17.00 20.65 0.90
CA LEU A 344 -16.52 19.91 -0.27
C LEU A 344 -15.68 20.81 -1.19
N LEU A 345 -16.19 22.00 -1.52
CA LEU A 345 -15.49 22.95 -2.40
C LEU A 345 -14.18 23.44 -1.77
N SER A 346 -14.18 23.74 -0.46
CA SER A 346 -12.98 24.18 0.26
C SER A 346 -11.89 23.11 0.27
N LEU A 347 -12.26 21.84 0.44
CA LEU A 347 -11.35 20.70 0.39
C LEU A 347 -10.71 20.57 -1.00
N HIS A 348 -11.52 20.63 -2.06
CA HIS A 348 -11.04 20.54 -3.44
C HIS A 348 -10.17 21.74 -3.83
N LEU A 349 -10.55 22.97 -3.47
CA LEU A 349 -9.76 24.16 -3.76
C LEU A 349 -8.40 24.14 -3.07
N SER A 350 -8.35 23.70 -1.81
CA SER A 350 -7.09 23.55 -1.07
C SER A 350 -6.16 22.54 -1.76
N SER A 351 -6.76 21.44 -2.25
CA SER A 351 -6.05 20.41 -3.00
C SER A 351 -5.52 20.92 -4.34
N ILE A 352 -6.35 21.62 -5.12
CA ILE A 352 -5.96 22.25 -6.40
C ILE A 352 -4.79 23.22 -6.18
N LYS A 353 -4.89 24.11 -5.19
CA LYS A 353 -3.89 25.14 -4.90
C LYS A 353 -2.56 24.58 -4.41
N THR A 354 -2.59 23.43 -3.75
CA THR A 354 -1.35 22.73 -3.37
C THR A 354 -0.65 22.19 -4.60
N ALA A 355 -1.39 21.54 -5.51
CA ALA A 355 -0.81 20.96 -6.73
C ALA A 355 -0.39 22.02 -7.75
N GLN A 356 -1.07 23.17 -7.78
CA GLN A 356 -0.75 24.29 -8.65
C GLN A 356 -1.15 25.59 -7.97
N GLN A 357 -0.18 26.42 -7.57
CA GLN A 357 -0.46 27.64 -6.78
C GLN A 357 -1.12 28.76 -7.59
N THR A 358 -0.86 28.79 -8.90
CA THR A 358 -1.34 29.85 -9.79
C THR A 358 -1.94 29.26 -11.05
N GLY A 359 -3.03 29.87 -11.54
CA GLY A 359 -3.65 29.49 -12.81
C GLY A 359 -2.69 29.62 -14.02
N PRO A 360 -3.10 29.08 -15.18
CA PRO A 360 -4.47 28.73 -15.52
C PRO A 360 -4.88 27.36 -14.97
N TYR A 361 -6.07 27.28 -14.38
CA TYR A 361 -6.65 26.03 -13.90
C TYR A 361 -7.57 25.44 -14.97
N ILE A 362 -7.39 24.17 -15.31
CA ILE A 362 -8.28 23.47 -16.23
C ILE A 362 -9.13 22.50 -15.43
N LEU A 363 -10.42 22.81 -15.29
CA LEU A 363 -11.37 22.00 -14.53
C LEU A 363 -12.24 21.19 -15.48
N ILE A 364 -12.34 19.88 -15.27
CA ILE A 364 -13.15 18.98 -16.07
C ILE A 364 -14.16 18.29 -15.15
N GLY A 365 -15.44 18.32 -15.52
CA GLY A 365 -16.51 17.66 -14.78
C GLY A 365 -17.49 16.93 -15.69
N TRP A 366 -17.77 15.67 -15.40
CA TRP A 366 -18.76 14.82 -16.06
C TRP A 366 -19.97 14.59 -15.17
N SER A 367 -21.17 14.61 -15.75
CA SER A 367 -22.42 14.31 -15.03
C SER A 367 -22.57 15.17 -13.76
N TYR A 368 -22.66 14.57 -12.57
CA TYR A 368 -22.63 15.28 -11.28
C TYR A 368 -21.39 16.19 -11.11
N GLY A 369 -20.22 15.72 -11.54
CA GLY A 369 -18.97 16.45 -11.43
C GLY A 369 -18.98 17.78 -12.20
N ALA A 370 -19.85 17.95 -13.20
CA ALA A 370 -20.03 19.21 -13.92
C ALA A 370 -20.51 20.35 -12.99
N PHE A 371 -21.41 20.05 -12.03
CA PHE A 371 -21.85 21.03 -11.04
C PHE A 371 -20.69 21.47 -10.16
N ILE A 372 -19.96 20.51 -9.60
CA ILE A 372 -18.84 20.79 -8.70
C ILE A 372 -17.71 21.54 -9.43
N ALA A 373 -17.35 21.12 -10.65
CA ALA A 373 -16.37 21.81 -11.48
C ALA A 373 -16.77 23.28 -11.74
N SER A 374 -18.05 23.54 -11.99
CA SER A 374 -18.53 24.90 -12.22
C SER A 374 -18.48 25.79 -10.97
N TYR A 375 -18.76 25.25 -9.78
CA TYR A 375 -18.62 26.02 -8.53
C TYR A 375 -17.15 26.32 -8.21
N LEU A 376 -16.27 25.34 -8.42
CA LEU A 376 -14.83 25.54 -8.27
C LEU A 376 -14.32 26.60 -9.25
N ALA A 377 -14.80 26.59 -10.50
CA ALA A 377 -14.45 27.58 -11.51
C ALA A 377 -14.86 28.99 -11.07
N GLU A 378 -16.08 29.15 -10.57
CA GLU A 378 -16.59 30.43 -10.08
C GLU A 378 -15.76 30.95 -8.89
N GLN A 379 -15.47 30.10 -7.90
CA GLN A 379 -14.68 30.52 -6.74
C GLN A 379 -13.22 30.87 -7.09
N LEU A 380 -12.61 30.17 -8.05
CA LEU A 380 -11.27 30.51 -8.55
C LEU A 380 -11.28 31.81 -9.38
N SER A 381 -12.31 32.01 -10.20
CA SER A 381 -12.51 33.23 -10.99
C SER A 381 -12.68 34.46 -10.11
N GLN A 382 -13.49 34.37 -9.05
CA GLN A 382 -13.65 35.42 -8.04
C GLN A 382 -12.35 35.77 -7.30
N GLN A 383 -11.39 34.85 -7.28
CA GLN A 383 -10.04 35.05 -6.73
C GLN A 383 -9.04 35.55 -7.79
N ASN A 384 -9.52 36.00 -8.95
CA ASN A 384 -8.74 36.51 -10.09
C ASN A 384 -7.79 35.48 -10.72
N HIS A 385 -8.11 34.19 -10.63
CA HIS A 385 -7.39 33.16 -11.36
C HIS A 385 -8.03 32.91 -12.73
N SER A 386 -7.19 32.66 -13.74
CA SER A 386 -7.67 32.20 -15.05
C SER A 386 -8.15 30.75 -14.94
N VAL A 387 -9.37 30.48 -15.41
CA VAL A 387 -9.99 29.15 -15.38
C VAL A 387 -10.51 28.78 -16.77
N LEU A 388 -10.21 27.56 -17.20
CA LEU A 388 -10.83 26.91 -18.35
C LEU A 388 -11.72 25.78 -17.83
N LEU A 389 -13.02 25.86 -18.09
CA LEU A 389 -14.01 24.90 -17.63
C LEU A 389 -14.45 23.98 -18.78
N VAL A 390 -14.37 22.67 -18.58
CA VAL A 390 -14.87 21.66 -19.52
C VAL A 390 -15.98 20.86 -18.84
N LEU A 391 -17.16 20.88 -19.43
CA LEU A 391 -18.32 20.12 -18.98
C LEU A 391 -18.57 18.98 -19.96
N ILE A 392 -18.58 17.75 -19.44
CA ILE A 392 -18.84 16.54 -20.22
C ILE A 392 -20.22 16.03 -19.82
N ASP A 393 -21.14 16.07 -20.77
CA ASP A 393 -22.51 15.56 -20.68
C ASP A 393 -23.19 15.88 -19.34
N PRO A 394 -23.31 17.18 -18.97
CA PRO A 394 -23.93 17.57 -17.73
C PRO A 394 -25.40 17.13 -17.69
N VAL A 395 -25.89 16.79 -16.50
CA VAL A 395 -27.27 16.31 -16.31
C VAL A 395 -28.21 17.43 -15.88
N TYR A 396 -29.51 17.27 -16.13
CA TYR A 396 -30.54 18.12 -15.55
C TYR A 396 -30.77 17.76 -14.07
N ARG A 397 -30.56 18.72 -13.16
CA ARG A 397 -30.52 18.46 -11.70
C ARG A 397 -31.77 17.72 -11.20
N HIS A 398 -32.95 18.15 -11.64
CA HIS A 398 -34.21 17.64 -11.11
C HIS A 398 -34.46 16.18 -11.46
N ASP A 399 -34.08 15.74 -12.66
CA ASP A 399 -34.22 14.33 -13.03
C ASP A 399 -33.18 13.47 -12.31
N PHE A 400 -31.97 14.00 -12.11
CA PHE A 400 -30.94 13.33 -11.34
C PHE A 400 -31.32 13.16 -9.86
N ILE A 401 -31.96 14.17 -9.23
CA ILE A 401 -32.45 14.08 -7.85
C ILE A 401 -33.59 13.03 -7.71
N LYS A 402 -34.49 12.92 -8.68
CA LYS A 402 -35.60 11.94 -8.64
C LYS A 402 -35.11 10.50 -8.52
N PHE A 403 -34.05 10.14 -9.24
CA PHE A 403 -33.44 8.79 -9.16
C PHE A 403 -32.98 8.41 -7.74
N CYS A 404 -32.70 9.40 -6.87
CA CYS A 404 -32.26 9.14 -5.49
C CYS A 404 -33.39 8.91 -4.48
N HIS A 405 -34.63 9.29 -4.83
CA HIS A 405 -35.80 9.19 -3.96
C HIS A 405 -36.64 7.93 -4.18
N ASP A 406 -36.31 7.09 -5.17
CA ASP A 406 -36.95 5.78 -5.36
C ASP A 406 -36.39 4.76 -4.34
N ASP A 407 -37.04 4.66 -3.18
CA ASP A 407 -36.76 3.69 -2.12
C ASP A 407 -37.35 2.30 -2.46
N SER A 408 -36.88 1.68 -3.55
CA SER A 408 -37.14 0.25 -3.75
C SER A 408 -36.08 -0.60 -3.04
N ASP A 409 -36.53 -1.26 -1.97
CA ASP A 409 -35.86 -2.24 -1.09
C ASP A 409 -34.46 -2.73 -1.49
N SER A 410 -33.46 -2.41 -0.66
CA SER A 410 -32.37 -3.34 -0.37
C SER A 410 -32.01 -3.28 1.11
N SER A 411 -32.14 -4.44 1.74
CA SER A 411 -31.74 -4.71 3.11
C SER A 411 -30.30 -5.24 3.11
N SER A 412 -29.57 -4.97 4.20
CA SER A 412 -28.15 -5.31 4.48
C SER A 412 -27.12 -4.22 4.12
N ASP A 413 -25.91 -4.34 4.69
CA ASP A 413 -24.74 -3.44 4.62
C ASP A 413 -24.20 -3.12 3.19
N GLU A 414 -25.00 -3.30 2.14
CA GLU A 414 -24.81 -2.79 0.77
C GLU A 414 -25.43 -1.38 0.71
N ASN A 415 -24.77 -0.27 0.38
CA ASN A 415 -23.65 -0.07 -0.51
C ASN A 415 -23.02 1.29 -0.14
N LYS A 416 -21.77 1.34 0.36
CA LYS A 416 -21.10 2.61 0.74
C LYS A 416 -21.13 3.65 -0.40
N GLN A 417 -21.09 3.19 -1.64
CA GLN A 417 -21.15 4.02 -2.85
C GLN A 417 -22.52 4.70 -3.00
N LEU A 418 -23.63 3.98 -2.78
CA LEU A 418 -24.97 4.56 -2.82
C LEU A 418 -25.18 5.59 -1.70
N ALA A 419 -24.63 5.34 -0.51
CA ALA A 419 -24.65 6.30 0.59
C ALA A 419 -23.84 7.57 0.25
N CYS A 420 -22.67 7.41 -0.38
CA CYS A 420 -21.85 8.52 -0.88
C CYS A 420 -22.62 9.34 -1.91
N THR A 421 -23.24 8.69 -2.89
CA THR A 421 -24.06 9.34 -3.92
C THR A 421 -25.22 10.11 -3.34
N LYS A 422 -26.03 9.49 -2.47
CA LYS A 422 -27.14 10.19 -1.80
C LYS A 422 -26.65 11.41 -0.99
N ARG A 423 -25.50 11.28 -0.31
CA ARG A 423 -24.91 12.36 0.49
C ARG A 423 -24.41 13.52 -0.37
N LEU A 424 -23.58 13.24 -1.38
CA LEU A 424 -23.01 14.26 -2.28
C LEU A 424 -24.11 15.01 -3.04
N MET A 425 -25.17 14.31 -3.44
CA MET A 425 -26.31 14.91 -4.11
C MET A 425 -27.15 15.79 -3.20
N SER A 426 -27.25 15.46 -1.91
CA SER A 426 -27.97 16.28 -0.93
C SER A 426 -27.37 17.67 -0.72
N PHE A 427 -26.13 17.91 -1.19
CA PHE A 427 -25.46 19.19 -1.09
C PHE A 427 -25.76 20.14 -2.27
N LEU A 428 -26.32 19.64 -3.38
CA LEU A 428 -26.65 20.51 -4.50
C LEU A 428 -27.83 21.43 -4.13
N PRO A 429 -27.70 22.74 -4.31
CA PRO A 429 -28.81 23.67 -4.07
C PRO A 429 -29.93 23.47 -5.10
N GLU A 430 -31.14 23.92 -4.77
CA GLU A 430 -32.29 23.82 -5.68
C GLU A 430 -32.10 24.63 -6.99
N SER A 431 -31.35 25.72 -6.90
CA SER A 431 -31.05 26.62 -8.02
C SER A 431 -29.66 27.23 -7.86
N ASP A 432 -29.01 27.53 -8.98
CA ASP A 432 -27.69 28.16 -9.00
C ASP A 432 -27.70 29.55 -9.63
N LEU A 433 -26.67 30.31 -9.27
CA LEU A 433 -26.35 31.58 -9.92
C LEU A 433 -25.63 31.31 -11.26
N PRO A 434 -25.76 32.21 -12.24
CA PRO A 434 -24.99 32.15 -13.48
C PRO A 434 -23.49 32.28 -13.20
N LEU A 435 -22.68 31.59 -14.00
CA LEU A 435 -21.23 31.70 -13.97
C LEU A 435 -20.77 33.06 -14.51
N SER A 436 -19.64 33.55 -14.01
CA SER A 436 -19.02 34.78 -14.52
C SER A 436 -18.70 34.68 -16.02
N ASP A 437 -18.95 35.77 -16.76
CA ASP A 437 -18.69 35.89 -18.20
C ASP A 437 -17.20 35.67 -18.58
N ASP A 438 -16.29 35.85 -17.61
CA ASP A 438 -14.85 35.68 -17.77
C ASP A 438 -14.41 34.20 -17.82
N ILE A 439 -15.28 33.26 -17.43
CA ILE A 439 -14.98 31.84 -17.44
C ILE A 439 -15.11 31.31 -18.87
N ALA A 440 -14.00 30.88 -19.48
CA ALA A 440 -14.06 30.18 -20.74
C ALA A 440 -14.60 28.76 -20.53
N CYS A 441 -15.71 28.43 -21.20
CA CYS A 441 -16.39 27.14 -21.04
C CYS A 441 -16.48 26.36 -22.36
N LEU A 442 -16.23 25.06 -22.28
CA LEU A 442 -16.45 24.06 -23.33
C LEU A 442 -17.48 23.04 -22.83
N TRP A 443 -18.59 22.88 -23.55
CA TRP A 443 -19.63 21.90 -23.30
C TRP A 443 -19.52 20.80 -24.37
N LEU A 444 -19.31 19.56 -23.93
CA LEU A 444 -19.34 18.36 -24.76
C LEU A 444 -20.59 17.52 -24.38
N GLU A 445 -21.59 17.40 -25.26
CA GLU A 445 -22.87 16.70 -24.97
C GLU A 445 -22.99 15.38 -25.75
N ALA A 446 -23.45 14.31 -25.10
CA ALA A 446 -23.78 13.06 -25.75
C ALA A 446 -25.13 13.17 -26.48
N THR A 447 -25.24 12.65 -27.70
CA THR A 447 -26.48 12.79 -28.48
C THR A 447 -27.58 11.79 -28.11
N ASN A 448 -27.27 10.74 -27.33
CA ASN A 448 -28.21 9.66 -27.02
C ASN A 448 -28.45 9.56 -25.50
N HIS A 449 -29.48 10.26 -25.01
CA HIS A 449 -29.96 10.15 -23.63
C HIS A 449 -31.25 9.31 -23.56
N PRO A 450 -31.55 8.69 -22.40
CA PRO A 450 -32.85 8.05 -22.17
C PRO A 450 -34.01 9.01 -22.44
N THR A 451 -35.11 8.51 -23.00
CA THR A 451 -36.25 9.33 -23.43
C THR A 451 -36.94 10.10 -22.31
N GLU A 452 -36.81 9.60 -21.09
CA GLU A 452 -37.33 10.15 -19.84
C GLU A 452 -36.45 11.26 -19.26
N TRP A 453 -35.23 11.46 -19.77
CA TRP A 453 -34.36 12.55 -19.34
C TRP A 453 -34.80 13.87 -19.98
N THR A 454 -34.93 14.88 -19.14
CA THR A 454 -35.06 16.26 -19.58
C THR A 454 -33.71 16.74 -20.09
N SER A 455 -33.72 17.41 -21.24
CA SER A 455 -32.51 18.01 -21.80
C SER A 455 -31.83 18.96 -20.78
N PRO A 456 -30.52 18.81 -20.57
CA PRO A 456 -29.75 19.68 -19.67
C PRO A 456 -29.78 21.15 -20.09
N GLU A 457 -30.04 21.46 -21.36
CA GLU A 457 -30.18 22.83 -21.89
C GLU A 457 -31.18 23.68 -21.11
N LYS A 458 -32.26 23.07 -20.57
CA LYS A 458 -33.28 23.81 -19.80
C LYS A 458 -32.72 24.51 -18.57
N GLU A 459 -31.62 23.99 -18.03
CA GLU A 459 -30.96 24.52 -16.86
C GLU A 459 -29.64 25.21 -17.23
N TRP A 460 -28.80 24.52 -18.00
CA TRP A 460 -27.42 24.94 -18.23
C TRP A 460 -27.31 26.17 -19.14
N TYR A 461 -28.23 26.39 -20.08
CA TYR A 461 -28.18 27.61 -20.93
C TYR A 461 -28.38 28.92 -20.18
N GLN A 462 -29.07 28.90 -19.04
CA GLN A 462 -29.23 30.11 -18.21
C GLN A 462 -28.03 30.32 -17.28
N ARG A 463 -27.25 29.26 -17.04
CA ARG A 463 -26.11 29.27 -16.12
C ARG A 463 -24.80 29.60 -16.81
N LEU A 464 -24.63 29.13 -18.05
CA LEU A 464 -23.35 29.15 -18.73
C LEU A 464 -22.99 30.52 -19.28
N PRO A 465 -21.69 30.87 -19.34
CA PRO A 465 -21.24 32.12 -19.95
C PRO A 465 -21.69 32.24 -21.42
N PRO A 466 -21.99 33.45 -21.92
CA PRO A 466 -22.49 33.66 -23.29
C PRO A 466 -21.58 33.14 -24.40
N HIS A 467 -20.28 32.97 -24.11
CA HIS A 467 -19.26 32.53 -25.06
C HIS A 467 -18.90 31.04 -24.96
N THR A 468 -19.77 30.25 -24.31
CA THR A 468 -19.59 28.80 -24.19
C THR A 468 -19.59 28.13 -25.57
N GLN A 469 -18.58 27.30 -25.85
CA GLN A 469 -18.54 26.50 -27.07
C GLN A 469 -19.23 25.15 -26.79
N HIS A 470 -20.19 24.77 -27.63
CA HIS A 470 -20.96 23.54 -27.47
C HIS A 470 -20.67 22.58 -28.63
N HIS A 471 -20.27 21.35 -28.31
CA HIS A 471 -20.02 20.26 -29.25
C HIS A 471 -20.83 19.02 -28.88
N TYR A 472 -21.39 18.36 -29.89
CA TYR A 472 -22.15 17.11 -29.72
C TYR A 472 -21.32 15.89 -30.11
N PHE A 473 -21.50 14.79 -29.38
CA PHE A 473 -20.81 13.51 -29.57
C PHE A 473 -21.80 12.37 -29.72
N SER A 474 -21.56 11.51 -30.72
CA SER A 474 -22.35 10.29 -30.87
C SER A 474 -21.97 9.30 -29.76
N GLY A 475 -22.89 9.05 -28.85
CA GLY A 475 -22.67 8.17 -27.71
C GLY A 475 -23.79 8.29 -26.69
N GLU A 476 -23.72 7.45 -25.65
CA GLU A 476 -24.61 7.52 -24.49
C GLU A 476 -23.88 8.14 -23.30
N HIS A 477 -24.63 8.67 -22.34
CA HIS A 477 -24.10 9.27 -21.12
C HIS A 477 -23.07 8.39 -20.40
N TRP A 478 -23.31 7.07 -20.34
CA TRP A 478 -22.44 6.13 -19.62
C TRP A 478 -21.24 5.66 -20.44
N SER A 479 -21.33 5.68 -21.77
CA SER A 479 -20.26 5.17 -22.64
C SER A 479 -19.26 6.24 -23.04
N ILE A 480 -19.61 7.53 -22.92
CA ILE A 480 -18.79 8.66 -23.38
C ILE A 480 -17.37 8.71 -22.78
N LEU A 481 -17.17 8.18 -21.57
CA LEU A 481 -15.86 8.08 -20.90
C LEU A 481 -15.35 6.63 -20.72
N GLN A 482 -16.16 5.63 -21.06
CA GLN A 482 -15.75 4.22 -20.93
C GLN A 482 -15.06 3.70 -22.20
N ASP A 483 -15.47 4.18 -23.36
CA ASP A 483 -14.86 3.79 -24.63
C ASP A 483 -13.55 4.54 -24.87
N ARG A 484 -12.46 3.80 -25.14
CA ARG A 484 -11.13 4.38 -25.38
C ARG A 484 -11.10 5.26 -26.63
N ALA A 485 -11.79 4.86 -27.70
CA ALA A 485 -11.78 5.63 -28.94
C ALA A 485 -12.49 6.98 -28.75
N THR A 486 -13.64 6.97 -28.08
CA THR A 486 -14.39 8.17 -27.71
C THR A 486 -13.58 9.05 -26.75
N SER A 487 -12.95 8.47 -25.74
CA SER A 487 -12.09 9.21 -24.79
C SER A 487 -10.87 9.85 -25.47
N THR A 488 -10.26 9.16 -26.45
CA THR A 488 -9.16 9.70 -27.25
C THR A 488 -9.63 10.91 -28.06
N HIS A 489 -10.80 10.81 -28.71
CA HIS A 489 -11.36 11.91 -29.48
C HIS A 489 -11.76 13.11 -28.61
N LEU A 490 -12.31 12.86 -27.40
CA LEU A 490 -12.58 13.90 -26.42
C LEU A 490 -11.28 14.59 -25.98
N ALA A 491 -10.21 13.83 -25.71
CA ALA A 491 -8.91 14.39 -25.34
C ALA A 491 -8.37 15.33 -26.43
N GLU A 492 -8.48 14.94 -27.71
CA GLU A 492 -8.05 15.78 -28.84
C GLU A 492 -8.79 17.12 -28.87
N ILE A 493 -10.11 17.10 -28.71
CA ILE A 493 -10.94 18.32 -28.74
C ILE A 493 -10.65 19.20 -27.54
N ILE A 494 -10.56 18.60 -26.34
CA ILE A 494 -10.25 19.31 -25.10
C ILE A 494 -8.87 19.96 -25.19
N ASP A 495 -7.85 19.21 -25.59
CA ASP A 495 -6.47 19.72 -25.67
C ASP A 495 -6.36 20.82 -26.73
N GLN A 496 -6.94 20.64 -27.92
CA GLN A 496 -6.96 21.68 -28.96
C GLN A 496 -7.63 22.98 -28.47
N TRP A 497 -8.76 22.86 -27.80
CA TRP A 497 -9.48 24.00 -27.25
C TRP A 497 -8.67 24.69 -26.14
N VAL A 498 -8.06 23.92 -25.25
CA VAL A 498 -7.18 24.45 -24.19
C VAL A 498 -5.99 25.20 -24.80
N GLN A 499 -5.26 24.62 -25.76
CA GLN A 499 -4.14 25.30 -26.41
C GLN A 499 -4.58 26.61 -27.09
N GLN A 500 -5.75 26.61 -27.72
CA GLN A 500 -6.31 27.81 -28.35
C GLN A 500 -6.60 28.91 -27.31
N LYS A 501 -7.16 28.56 -26.15
CA LYS A 501 -7.46 29.55 -25.09
C LYS A 501 -6.21 30.06 -24.39
N LEU A 502 -5.24 29.19 -24.15
CA LEU A 502 -3.96 29.55 -23.53
C LEU A 502 -3.14 30.50 -24.42
N SER A 503 -3.05 30.22 -25.71
CA SER A 503 -2.35 31.07 -26.67
C SER A 503 -2.97 32.47 -26.80
N ASN A 504 -4.30 32.57 -26.83
CA ASN A 504 -5.01 33.86 -26.86
C ASN A 504 -4.77 34.71 -25.60
N ASN A 505 -4.49 34.07 -24.46
CA ASN A 505 -4.23 34.73 -23.18
C ASN A 505 -2.73 34.98 -22.90
N GLY A 506 -1.85 34.76 -23.89
CA GLY A 506 -0.42 35.03 -23.76
C GLY A 506 0.38 33.99 -22.96
N TYR A 507 -0.19 32.80 -22.71
CA TYR A 507 0.56 31.67 -22.15
C TYR A 507 1.36 30.96 -23.25
N PRO A 508 2.58 30.46 -22.97
CA PRO A 508 3.42 29.82 -23.97
C PRO A 508 2.71 28.57 -24.54
N SER A 509 2.48 28.56 -25.86
CA SER A 509 2.02 27.39 -26.59
C SER A 509 3.17 26.40 -26.81
N GLU A 510 2.87 25.10 -26.92
CA GLU A 510 3.88 24.03 -27.12
C GLU A 510 4.61 24.07 -28.48
N GLY A 511 4.63 25.20 -29.18
CA GLY A 511 5.12 25.32 -30.55
C GLY A 511 5.90 26.61 -30.85
N GLY A 512 6.63 27.16 -29.88
CA GLY A 512 7.38 28.41 -30.04
C GLY A 512 8.85 28.33 -29.63
N ASN A 513 9.68 27.88 -30.59
CA ASN A 513 11.16 27.81 -30.64
C ASN A 513 11.89 26.77 -29.78
#